data_AF-A0A848Y7V1-F1
#
_entry.id   AF-A0A848Y7V1-F1
#
_cell.length_a   1.000
_cell.length_b   1.000
_cell.length_c   1.000
_cell.angle_alpha   90.00
_cell.angle_beta   90.00
_cell.angle_gamma   90.00
#
_symmetry.space_group_name_H-M   'P 1'
#
loop_
_entity.id
_entity.type
_entity.pdbx_description
1 polymer ?
#
loop_
_entity_poly.entity_id
_entity_poly.type
_entity_poly.pdbx_seq_one_letter_code
_entity_poly.pdbx_strand_id
1 'polypeptide(L)'
;ISARGRDIGSGPYDDFLQIDAAINKGNSGGPAFNLKGEVVGVNTAIFSPSGGSVGIGFAIPAHLASKIVADLKDDGNVTRGWLGVVIQPVTKDIAESLGLEQVSGVIIADVQDGSPASKAGLRSGDTILTLDGKEVESPRDLARKVAAIKPGEKPTLELIRDGKPMTKKVTIAKLPGKKKVASTERLDDEPKVSLASLGLELSSTEGEGVAVVDVDPTGPAAEKGLRPGDHILEVSGIEVEDPQSVASAIERADRKGRKSVLFLVRSGENQRFIAIPLKQV
;
A
#
# COMPACT_ATOMS: atom_id res chain seq x y z
N ILE A 1 -30.36 2.60 -4.75
CA ILE A 1 -28.88 2.72 -4.74
C ILE A 1 -28.58 4.16 -4.38
N SER A 2 -27.97 4.40 -3.23
CA SER A 2 -27.67 5.73 -2.71
C SER A 2 -26.22 6.17 -2.99
N ALA A 3 -25.30 5.23 -3.23
CA ALA A 3 -23.93 5.51 -3.67
C ALA A 3 -23.29 4.28 -4.36
N ARG A 4 -22.16 4.49 -5.03
CA ARG A 4 -21.29 3.45 -5.63
C ARG A 4 -19.86 3.65 -5.14
N GLY A 5 -18.98 2.66 -5.33
CA GLY A 5 -17.57 2.82 -4.98
C GLY A 5 -17.29 2.83 -3.47
N ARG A 6 -18.17 2.26 -2.65
CA ARG A 6 -18.02 2.34 -1.19
C ARG A 6 -16.93 1.43 -0.68
N ASP A 7 -16.02 2.04 0.07
CA ASP A 7 -15.07 1.39 0.96
C ASP A 7 -15.70 1.13 2.33
N ILE A 8 -15.62 -0.10 2.82
CA ILE A 8 -16.02 -0.47 4.18
C ILE A 8 -14.90 -1.17 4.95
N GLY A 9 -13.67 -1.20 4.41
CA GLY A 9 -12.51 -1.83 5.02
C GLY A 9 -12.52 -3.36 5.03
N SER A 10 -13.30 -4.01 4.16
CA SER A 10 -13.40 -5.48 4.13
C SER A 10 -12.22 -6.15 3.40
N GLY A 11 -11.54 -5.40 2.54
CA GLY A 11 -10.32 -5.85 1.87
C GLY A 11 -9.84 -4.92 0.75
N PRO A 12 -8.77 -5.32 0.04
CA PRO A 12 -8.15 -4.52 -1.01
C PRO A 12 -8.97 -4.43 -2.31
N TYR A 13 -10.14 -5.07 -2.37
CA TYR A 13 -11.01 -5.12 -3.55
C TYR A 13 -12.41 -4.55 -3.30
N ASP A 14 -12.60 -3.86 -2.18
CA ASP A 14 -13.85 -3.20 -1.81
C ASP A 14 -14.32 -2.23 -2.89
N ASP A 15 -15.54 -2.44 -3.36
CA ASP A 15 -16.23 -1.61 -4.36
C ASP A 15 -17.76 -1.79 -4.22
N PHE A 16 -18.29 -1.51 -3.03
CA PHE A 16 -19.68 -1.81 -2.72
C PHE A 16 -20.64 -0.77 -3.32
N LEU A 17 -21.83 -1.25 -3.70
CA LEU A 17 -23.00 -0.39 -3.86
C LEU A 17 -23.55 -0.06 -2.47
N GLN A 18 -23.86 1.20 -2.21
CA GLN A 18 -24.66 1.59 -1.04
C GLN A 18 -26.14 1.53 -1.38
N ILE A 19 -26.90 0.92 -0.50
CA ILE A 19 -28.34 0.72 -0.62
C ILE A 19 -28.98 1.23 0.66
N ASP A 20 -30.00 2.07 0.48
CA ASP A 20 -30.83 2.67 1.52
C ASP A 20 -32.09 1.85 1.84
N ALA A 21 -32.38 0.84 1.04
CA ALA A 21 -33.37 -0.18 1.37
C ALA A 21 -32.97 -0.94 2.65
N ALA A 22 -33.96 -1.32 3.45
CA ALA A 22 -33.72 -2.03 4.69
C ALA A 22 -33.09 -3.41 4.44
N ILE A 23 -31.82 -3.57 4.84
CA ILE A 23 -31.08 -4.83 4.83
C ILE A 23 -30.79 -5.20 6.28
N ASN A 24 -31.10 -6.44 6.67
CA ASN A 24 -30.83 -6.96 8.01
C ASN A 24 -30.04 -8.28 7.93
N LYS A 25 -29.60 -8.78 9.07
CA LYS A 25 -29.05 -10.15 9.17
C LYS A 25 -30.04 -11.15 8.57
N GLY A 26 -29.53 -12.07 7.77
CA GLY A 26 -30.34 -13.03 6.99
C GLY A 26 -30.55 -12.63 5.53
N ASN A 27 -30.38 -11.35 5.17
CA ASN A 27 -30.50 -10.91 3.78
C ASN A 27 -29.20 -11.10 2.97
N SER A 28 -28.07 -11.36 3.63
CA SER A 28 -26.77 -11.58 2.96
C SER A 28 -26.85 -12.75 1.97
N GLY A 29 -26.31 -12.56 0.77
CA GLY A 29 -26.40 -13.50 -0.35
C GLY A 29 -27.65 -13.32 -1.22
N GLY A 30 -28.66 -12.58 -0.73
CA GLY A 30 -29.86 -12.26 -1.52
C GLY A 30 -29.61 -11.18 -2.58
N PRO A 31 -30.43 -11.14 -3.64
CA PRO A 31 -30.30 -10.14 -4.71
C PRO A 31 -30.81 -8.75 -4.26
N ALA A 32 -30.19 -7.71 -4.80
CA ALA A 32 -30.73 -6.36 -4.87
C ALA A 32 -31.24 -6.12 -6.29
N PHE A 33 -32.47 -5.63 -6.43
CA PHE A 33 -33.12 -5.39 -7.72
C PHE A 33 -33.26 -3.90 -8.04
N ASN A 34 -33.26 -3.56 -9.33
CA ASN A 34 -33.79 -2.28 -9.80
C ASN A 34 -35.31 -2.35 -10.05
N LEU A 35 -35.92 -1.23 -10.44
CA LEU A 35 -37.37 -1.13 -10.68
C LEU A 35 -37.88 -2.00 -11.85
N LYS A 36 -36.97 -2.52 -12.69
CA LYS A 36 -37.31 -3.44 -13.78
C LYS A 36 -37.22 -4.91 -13.36
N GLY A 37 -36.86 -5.19 -12.11
CA GLY A 37 -36.62 -6.56 -11.62
C GLY A 37 -35.27 -7.14 -12.01
N GLU A 38 -34.33 -6.32 -12.51
CA GLU A 38 -32.98 -6.78 -12.85
C GLU A 38 -32.09 -6.75 -11.61
N VAL A 39 -31.22 -7.76 -11.45
CA VAL A 39 -30.28 -7.82 -10.32
C VAL A 39 -29.17 -6.80 -10.54
N VAL A 40 -29.03 -5.87 -9.59
CA VAL A 40 -27.97 -4.84 -9.59
C VAL A 40 -26.85 -5.13 -8.60
N GLY A 41 -27.08 -6.00 -7.60
CA GLY A 41 -26.06 -6.45 -6.68
C GLY A 41 -26.48 -7.62 -5.81
N VAL A 42 -25.55 -8.10 -4.99
CA VAL A 42 -25.74 -9.16 -3.99
C VAL A 42 -25.52 -8.57 -2.60
N ASN A 43 -26.56 -8.57 -1.77
CA ASN A 43 -26.52 -8.01 -0.43
C ASN A 43 -25.42 -8.71 0.39
N THR A 44 -24.56 -7.95 1.05
CA THR A 44 -23.36 -8.50 1.69
C THR A 44 -23.23 -8.06 3.13
N ALA A 45 -23.30 -6.76 3.39
CA ALA A 45 -23.04 -6.18 4.71
C ALA A 45 -23.98 -5.02 5.01
N ILE A 46 -23.99 -4.59 6.27
CA ILE A 46 -24.68 -3.38 6.74
C ILE A 46 -23.75 -2.59 7.63
N PHE A 47 -23.91 -1.26 7.63
CA PHE A 47 -23.39 -0.46 8.73
C PHE A 47 -24.44 -0.44 9.83
N SER A 48 -24.10 -0.88 11.04
CA SER A 48 -25.06 -0.89 12.15
C SER A 48 -24.38 -0.80 13.51
N PRO A 49 -24.67 0.25 14.31
CA PRO A 49 -24.24 0.31 15.70
C PRO A 49 -24.96 -0.69 16.62
N SER A 50 -26.22 -1.03 16.33
CA SER A 50 -27.09 -1.87 17.18
C SER A 50 -27.30 -3.30 16.66
N GLY A 51 -26.80 -3.60 15.46
CA GLY A 51 -27.02 -4.87 14.76
C GLY A 51 -28.26 -4.90 13.84
N GLY A 52 -29.11 -3.87 13.85
CA GLY A 52 -30.25 -3.70 12.93
C GLY A 52 -30.01 -2.66 11.83
N SER A 53 -30.81 -2.70 10.77
CA SER A 53 -30.74 -1.73 9.68
C SER A 53 -30.94 -0.30 10.18
N VAL A 54 -30.01 0.59 9.83
CA VAL A 54 -30.16 2.06 9.96
C VAL A 54 -30.30 2.73 8.59
N GLY A 55 -30.68 1.97 7.55
CA GLY A 55 -30.79 2.46 6.17
C GLY A 55 -29.44 2.57 5.45
N ILE A 56 -28.41 1.84 5.91
CA ILE A 56 -27.10 1.77 5.26
C ILE A 56 -26.72 0.30 5.06
N GLY A 57 -27.05 -0.21 3.87
CA GLY A 57 -26.68 -1.54 3.41
C GLY A 57 -25.65 -1.50 2.27
N PHE A 58 -24.91 -2.58 2.13
CA PHE A 58 -23.86 -2.75 1.13
C PHE A 58 -24.06 -4.01 0.31
N ALA A 59 -23.95 -3.87 -1.02
CA ALA A 59 -24.05 -4.98 -1.95
C ALA A 59 -22.86 -5.05 -2.90
N ILE A 60 -22.39 -6.26 -3.18
CA ILE A 60 -21.41 -6.52 -4.24
C ILE A 60 -22.09 -6.23 -5.59
N PRO A 61 -21.51 -5.44 -6.50
CA PRO A 61 -22.10 -5.18 -7.81
C PRO A 61 -22.38 -6.45 -8.62
N ALA A 62 -23.53 -6.50 -9.32
CA ALA A 62 -23.95 -7.69 -10.06
C ALA A 62 -22.94 -8.12 -11.14
N HIS A 63 -22.28 -7.17 -11.81
CA HIS A 63 -21.26 -7.49 -12.83
C HIS A 63 -20.04 -8.20 -12.22
N LEU A 64 -19.60 -7.79 -11.02
CA LEU A 64 -18.51 -8.43 -10.30
C LEU A 64 -18.91 -9.84 -9.84
N ALA A 65 -20.09 -9.97 -9.25
CA ALA A 65 -20.63 -11.27 -8.86
C ALA A 65 -20.75 -12.23 -10.06
N SER A 66 -21.23 -11.73 -11.20
CA SER A 66 -21.38 -12.52 -12.44
C SER A 66 -20.02 -13.02 -12.96
N LYS A 67 -18.98 -12.17 -12.93
CA LYS A 67 -17.62 -12.57 -13.31
C LYS A 67 -17.09 -13.68 -12.40
N ILE A 68 -17.23 -13.52 -11.08
CA ILE A 68 -16.78 -14.51 -10.10
C ILE A 68 -17.51 -15.84 -10.27
N VAL A 69 -18.83 -15.81 -10.49
CA VAL A 69 -19.62 -17.03 -10.73
C VAL A 69 -19.19 -17.71 -12.03
N ALA A 70 -18.87 -16.95 -13.08
CA ALA A 70 -18.34 -17.52 -14.32
C ALA A 70 -16.99 -18.21 -14.10
N ASP A 71 -16.05 -17.55 -13.41
CA ASP A 71 -14.73 -18.13 -13.08
C ASP A 71 -14.89 -19.43 -12.26
N LEU A 72 -15.75 -19.42 -11.23
CA LEU A 72 -16.02 -20.60 -10.41
C LEU A 72 -16.70 -21.74 -11.17
N LYS A 73 -17.52 -21.45 -12.18
CA LYS A 73 -18.15 -22.48 -13.02
C LYS A 73 -17.17 -23.14 -13.97
N ASP A 74 -16.12 -22.43 -14.39
CA ASP A 74 -15.15 -22.90 -15.37
C ASP A 74 -14.20 -23.93 -14.77
N ASP A 75 -13.49 -23.58 -13.69
CA ASP A 75 -12.45 -24.43 -13.08
C ASP A 75 -12.55 -24.57 -11.55
N GLY A 76 -13.64 -24.07 -10.95
CA GLY A 76 -13.85 -24.08 -9.50
C GLY A 76 -13.02 -23.05 -8.73
N ASN A 77 -12.24 -22.18 -9.39
CA ASN A 77 -11.31 -21.26 -8.74
C ASN A 77 -11.46 -19.82 -9.24
N VAL A 78 -11.39 -18.86 -8.32
CA VAL A 78 -11.28 -17.44 -8.69
C VAL A 78 -9.81 -17.09 -8.89
N THR A 79 -9.36 -17.08 -10.13
CA THR A 79 -7.99 -16.73 -10.48
C THR A 79 -7.83 -15.21 -10.54
N ARG A 80 -7.01 -14.65 -9.64
CA ARG A 80 -6.67 -13.22 -9.63
C ARG A 80 -5.26 -12.99 -10.13
N GLY A 81 -5.08 -11.90 -10.87
CA GLY A 81 -3.77 -11.38 -11.21
C GLY A 81 -2.99 -10.94 -9.97
N TRP A 82 -1.68 -11.10 -10.01
CA TRP A 82 -0.75 -10.75 -8.95
C TRP A 82 0.52 -10.15 -9.53
N LEU A 83 0.89 -9.00 -8.98
CA LEU A 83 2.11 -8.26 -9.32
C LEU A 83 3.24 -8.54 -8.31
N GLY A 84 2.91 -8.79 -7.04
CA GLY A 84 3.85 -9.09 -5.96
C GLY A 84 4.58 -7.88 -5.41
N VAL A 85 3.82 -6.85 -5.06
CA VAL A 85 4.32 -5.61 -4.47
C VAL A 85 3.56 -5.30 -3.19
N VAL A 86 4.24 -4.67 -2.24
CA VAL A 86 3.64 -3.95 -1.13
C VAL A 86 3.57 -2.49 -1.54
N ILE A 87 2.41 -1.87 -1.37
CA ILE A 87 2.12 -0.54 -1.91
C ILE A 87 1.47 0.35 -0.87
N GLN A 88 1.71 1.65 -0.98
CA GLN A 88 1.13 2.66 -0.11
C GLN A 88 0.76 3.92 -0.91
N PRO A 89 -0.18 4.75 -0.41
CA PRO A 89 -0.52 5.97 -1.09
C PRO A 89 0.68 6.94 -1.09
N VAL A 90 0.83 7.70 -2.17
CA VAL A 90 1.71 8.87 -2.17
C VAL A 90 1.01 9.98 -1.39
N THR A 91 1.52 10.32 -0.22
CA THR A 91 1.05 11.50 0.53
C THR A 91 1.77 12.75 0.05
N LYS A 92 1.32 13.94 0.46
CA LYS A 92 1.99 15.19 0.16
C LYS A 92 3.47 15.17 0.58
N ASP A 93 3.75 14.72 1.80
CA ASP A 93 5.13 14.66 2.32
C ASP A 93 6.00 13.65 1.54
N ILE A 94 5.40 12.54 1.06
CA ILE A 94 6.09 11.57 0.19
C ILE A 94 6.35 12.19 -1.19
N ALA A 95 5.36 12.86 -1.78
CA ALA A 95 5.53 13.55 -3.06
C ALA A 95 6.64 14.60 -2.99
N GLU A 96 6.67 15.42 -1.93
CA GLU A 96 7.69 16.45 -1.71
C GLU A 96 9.10 15.86 -1.57
N SER A 97 9.25 14.77 -0.81
CA SER A 97 10.55 14.10 -0.62
C SER A 97 11.07 13.45 -1.90
N LEU A 98 10.17 12.88 -2.73
CA LEU A 98 10.48 12.33 -4.04
C LEU A 98 10.70 13.41 -5.12
N GLY A 99 10.23 14.64 -4.87
CA GLY A 99 10.25 15.72 -5.86
C GLY A 99 9.20 15.62 -6.94
N LEU A 100 8.06 15.01 -6.63
CA LEU A 100 6.90 14.97 -7.51
C LEU A 100 6.18 16.32 -7.46
N GLU A 101 5.77 16.83 -8.62
CA GLU A 101 5.00 18.07 -8.73
C GLU A 101 3.56 17.91 -8.22
N GLN A 102 3.03 16.68 -8.26
CA GLN A 102 1.65 16.36 -7.90
C GLN A 102 1.58 15.13 -7.01
N VAL A 103 0.64 15.13 -6.07
CA VAL A 103 0.32 13.99 -5.20
C VAL A 103 -0.51 12.99 -6.02
N SER A 104 0.16 12.16 -6.79
CA SER A 104 -0.47 11.19 -7.69
C SER A 104 0.26 9.85 -7.67
N GLY A 105 -0.47 8.78 -7.98
CA GLY A 105 0.08 7.44 -8.05
C GLY A 105 0.20 6.71 -6.72
N VAL A 106 0.93 5.61 -6.78
CA VAL A 106 1.11 4.65 -5.68
C VAL A 106 2.58 4.27 -5.61
N ILE A 107 3.19 4.43 -4.44
CA ILE A 107 4.59 4.06 -4.23
C ILE A 107 4.70 2.60 -3.79
N ILE A 108 5.65 1.89 -4.39
CA ILE A 108 6.02 0.52 -4.03
C ILE A 108 6.92 0.58 -2.80
N ALA A 109 6.45 0.08 -1.67
CA ALA A 109 7.22 -0.02 -0.44
C ALA A 109 8.13 -1.26 -0.40
N ASP A 110 7.72 -2.34 -1.07
CA ASP A 110 8.50 -3.57 -1.14
C ASP A 110 8.11 -4.38 -2.38
N VAL A 111 9.04 -5.19 -2.87
CA VAL A 111 8.86 -6.08 -4.02
C VAL A 111 9.16 -7.50 -3.58
N GLN A 112 8.16 -8.36 -3.63
CA GLN A 112 8.32 -9.74 -3.17
C GLN A 112 9.29 -10.50 -4.07
N ASP A 113 10.19 -11.29 -3.49
CA ASP A 113 11.15 -12.08 -4.24
C ASP A 113 10.49 -13.09 -5.17
N GLY A 114 11.06 -13.22 -6.37
CA GLY A 114 10.54 -14.10 -7.42
C GLY A 114 9.18 -13.67 -8.00
N SER A 115 8.62 -12.55 -7.53
CA SER A 115 7.38 -11.97 -8.06
C SER A 115 7.54 -11.47 -9.49
N PRO A 116 6.41 -11.23 -10.20
CA PRO A 116 6.50 -10.61 -11.51
C PRO A 116 7.05 -9.18 -11.49
N ALA A 117 6.78 -8.41 -10.44
CA ALA A 117 7.40 -7.11 -10.22
C ALA A 117 8.92 -7.20 -10.11
N SER A 118 9.44 -8.12 -9.29
CA SER A 118 10.88 -8.39 -9.14
C SER A 118 11.51 -8.75 -10.49
N LYS A 119 10.88 -9.67 -11.24
CA LYS A 119 11.34 -10.09 -12.58
C LYS A 119 11.33 -8.98 -13.61
N ALA A 120 10.44 -7.99 -13.47
CA ALA A 120 10.39 -6.82 -14.34
C ALA A 120 11.38 -5.70 -13.92
N GLY A 121 12.09 -5.90 -12.80
CA GLY A 121 13.01 -4.93 -12.22
C GLY A 121 12.30 -3.71 -11.63
N LEU A 122 11.06 -3.87 -11.17
CA LEU A 122 10.44 -2.92 -10.24
C LEU A 122 11.20 -2.98 -8.90
N ARG A 123 11.22 -1.86 -8.19
CA ARG A 123 11.96 -1.72 -6.93
C ARG A 123 11.14 -0.94 -5.91
N SER A 124 11.56 -1.02 -4.65
CA SER A 124 11.08 -0.07 -3.64
C SER A 124 11.40 1.37 -4.10
N GLY A 125 10.50 2.30 -3.79
CA GLY A 125 10.60 3.70 -4.18
C GLY A 125 10.03 4.04 -5.57
N ASP A 126 9.72 3.04 -6.40
CA ASP A 126 8.99 3.26 -7.66
C ASP A 126 7.59 3.81 -7.37
N THR A 127 7.25 4.94 -7.98
CA THR A 127 5.89 5.50 -7.95
C THR A 127 5.14 5.14 -9.23
N ILE A 128 4.19 4.22 -9.15
CA ILE A 128 3.33 3.83 -10.28
C ILE A 128 2.27 4.91 -10.52
N LEU A 129 2.20 5.42 -11.75
CA LEU A 129 1.24 6.43 -12.18
C LEU A 129 0.10 5.85 -13.01
N THR A 130 0.41 4.95 -13.95
CA THR A 130 -0.59 4.36 -14.84
C THR A 130 -0.38 2.86 -15.03
N LEU A 131 -1.47 2.16 -15.35
CA LEU A 131 -1.48 0.76 -15.79
C LEU A 131 -2.30 0.66 -17.08
N ASP A 132 -1.66 0.25 -18.17
CA ASP A 132 -2.21 0.24 -19.53
C ASP A 132 -2.85 1.59 -19.92
N GLY A 133 -2.15 2.68 -19.60
CA GLY A 133 -2.60 4.05 -19.88
C GLY A 133 -3.75 4.53 -18.99
N LYS A 134 -4.18 3.74 -18.00
CA LYS A 134 -5.20 4.15 -17.02
C LYS A 134 -4.55 4.62 -15.74
N GLU A 135 -4.84 5.86 -15.36
CA GLU A 135 -4.33 6.52 -14.14
C GLU A 135 -4.65 5.73 -12.87
N VAL A 136 -3.64 5.51 -12.04
CA VAL A 136 -3.72 4.79 -10.76
C VAL A 136 -3.84 5.80 -9.64
N GLU A 137 -5.03 5.92 -9.07
CA GLU A 137 -5.33 6.96 -8.08
C GLU A 137 -5.02 6.53 -6.63
N SER A 138 -5.01 5.23 -6.36
CA SER A 138 -4.84 4.70 -5.01
C SER A 138 -4.31 3.27 -4.99
N PRO A 139 -3.76 2.81 -3.85
CA PRO A 139 -3.30 1.43 -3.72
C PRO A 139 -4.39 0.41 -4.03
N ARG A 140 -5.63 0.72 -3.65
CA ARG A 140 -6.80 -0.10 -3.95
C ARG A 140 -7.12 -0.15 -5.43
N ASP A 141 -7.05 1.01 -6.10
CA ASP A 141 -7.29 1.06 -7.53
C ASP A 141 -6.27 0.20 -8.29
N LEU A 142 -4.97 0.32 -7.93
CA LEU A 142 -3.94 -0.56 -8.48
C LEU A 142 -4.24 -2.04 -8.21
N ALA A 143 -4.58 -2.39 -6.97
CA ALA A 143 -4.88 -3.77 -6.58
C ALA A 143 -6.06 -4.34 -7.37
N ARG A 144 -7.15 -3.59 -7.54
CA ARG A 144 -8.31 -4.01 -8.35
C ARG A 144 -7.96 -4.19 -9.82
N LYS A 145 -7.22 -3.24 -10.39
CA LYS A 145 -6.81 -3.30 -11.79
C LYS A 145 -5.91 -4.51 -12.06
N VAL A 146 -4.89 -4.74 -11.23
CA VAL A 146 -4.01 -5.91 -11.32
C VAL A 146 -4.81 -7.21 -11.16
N ALA A 147 -5.71 -7.28 -10.19
CA ALA A 147 -6.52 -8.48 -9.95
C ALA A 147 -7.47 -8.80 -11.13
N ALA A 148 -7.86 -7.80 -11.91
CA ALA A 148 -8.73 -7.96 -13.07
C ALA A 148 -8.00 -8.46 -14.33
N ILE A 149 -6.67 -8.32 -14.39
CA ILE A 149 -5.82 -8.76 -15.50
C ILE A 149 -5.62 -10.27 -15.43
N LYS A 150 -5.73 -10.95 -16.58
CA LYS A 150 -5.56 -12.40 -16.63
C LYS A 150 -4.08 -12.76 -16.45
N PRO A 151 -3.74 -13.79 -15.65
CA PRO A 151 -2.37 -14.28 -15.58
C PRO A 151 -1.81 -14.61 -16.96
N GLY A 152 -0.55 -14.21 -17.21
CA GLY A 152 0.15 -14.32 -18.48
C GLY A 152 0.12 -13.05 -19.32
N GLU A 153 -0.83 -12.14 -19.09
CA GLU A 153 -0.87 -10.85 -19.78
C GLU A 153 0.28 -9.93 -19.33
N LYS A 154 0.69 -9.01 -20.20
CA LYS A 154 1.86 -8.13 -20.01
C LYS A 154 1.48 -6.65 -20.09
N PRO A 155 0.74 -6.10 -19.10
CA PRO A 155 0.41 -4.69 -19.08
C PRO A 155 1.66 -3.80 -19.04
N THR A 156 1.47 -2.56 -19.47
CA THR A 156 2.47 -1.50 -19.40
C THR A 156 2.23 -0.64 -18.17
N LEU A 157 3.24 -0.52 -17.31
CA LEU A 157 3.30 0.43 -16.20
C LEU A 157 4.09 1.66 -16.61
N GLU A 158 3.54 2.84 -16.32
CA GLU A 158 4.30 4.08 -16.28
C GLU A 158 4.55 4.44 -14.82
N LEU A 159 5.80 4.73 -14.50
CA LEU A 159 6.24 5.00 -13.14
C LEU A 159 7.29 6.09 -13.09
N ILE A 160 7.51 6.64 -11.91
CA ILE A 160 8.63 7.54 -11.61
C ILE A 160 9.60 6.81 -10.68
N ARG A 161 10.89 6.85 -11.03
CA ARG A 161 12.01 6.38 -10.20
C ARG A 161 13.03 7.49 -10.09
N ASP A 162 13.42 7.87 -8.88
CA ASP A 162 14.39 8.94 -8.62
C ASP A 162 14.06 10.25 -9.34
N GLY A 163 12.76 10.58 -9.42
CA GLY A 163 12.25 11.77 -10.12
C GLY A 163 12.24 11.67 -11.65
N LYS A 164 12.61 10.51 -12.24
CA LYS A 164 12.62 10.30 -13.69
C LYS A 164 11.48 9.37 -14.13
N PRO A 165 10.79 9.69 -15.23
CA PRO A 165 9.77 8.80 -15.79
C PRO A 165 10.40 7.53 -16.35
N MET A 166 9.74 6.41 -16.13
CA MET A 166 10.10 5.10 -16.67
C MET A 166 8.85 4.37 -17.16
N THR A 167 9.05 3.46 -18.11
CA THR A 167 8.01 2.56 -18.60
C THR A 167 8.48 1.13 -18.45
N LYS A 168 7.63 0.27 -17.88
CA LYS A 168 7.93 -1.14 -17.62
C LYS A 168 6.78 -2.02 -18.10
N LYS A 169 7.07 -3.00 -18.96
CA LYS A 169 6.12 -4.10 -19.23
C LYS A 169 6.29 -5.18 -18.18
N VAL A 170 5.21 -5.53 -17.50
CA VAL A 170 5.25 -6.51 -16.41
C VAL A 170 4.30 -7.64 -16.72
N THR A 171 4.76 -8.88 -16.59
CA THR A 171 3.87 -10.04 -16.74
C THR A 171 3.04 -10.16 -15.47
N ILE A 172 1.73 -10.36 -15.56
CA ILE A 172 0.91 -10.65 -14.38
C ILE A 172 0.88 -12.15 -14.15
N ALA A 173 1.13 -12.61 -12.93
CA ALA A 173 1.03 -14.03 -12.58
C ALA A 173 -0.25 -14.31 -11.79
N LYS A 174 -0.54 -15.59 -11.54
CA LYS A 174 -1.62 -16.00 -10.64
C LYS A 174 -1.21 -15.70 -9.20
N LEU A 175 -2.13 -15.10 -8.43
CA LEU A 175 -1.93 -14.88 -7.00
C LEU A 175 -1.64 -16.20 -6.28
N PRO A 176 -0.45 -16.38 -5.66
CA PRO A 176 -0.16 -17.58 -4.90
C PRO A 176 -1.11 -17.70 -3.69
N GLY A 177 -1.51 -18.92 -3.35
CA GLY A 177 -2.24 -19.20 -2.11
C GLY A 177 -1.39 -18.80 -0.89
N LYS A 178 -2.03 -18.25 0.16
CA LYS A 178 -1.34 -17.71 1.35
C LYS A 178 -0.37 -18.74 1.96
N LYS A 179 0.93 -18.46 1.91
CA LYS A 179 1.89 -19.00 2.88
C LYS A 179 2.00 -18.01 4.04
N LYS A 180 1.74 -18.47 5.26
CA LYS A 180 2.15 -17.79 6.49
C LYS A 180 3.61 -18.13 6.72
N VAL A 181 4.45 -17.11 6.93
CA VAL A 181 5.80 -17.29 7.45
C VAL A 181 5.86 -16.52 8.77
N ALA A 182 6.49 -17.15 9.76
CA ALA A 182 6.60 -16.71 11.14
C ALA A 182 8.01 -16.13 11.39
N SER A 183 8.14 -15.26 12.38
CA SER A 183 9.44 -14.79 12.87
C SER A 183 9.49 -14.65 14.40
N THR A 184 10.67 -14.98 14.90
CA THR A 184 11.30 -14.80 16.23
C THR A 184 12.80 -14.65 15.89
N GLU A 185 13.70 -13.93 16.58
CA GLU A 185 13.80 -13.38 17.93
C GLU A 185 14.90 -12.27 17.96
N ARG A 186 15.15 -11.68 19.15
CA ARG A 186 15.94 -10.47 19.50
C ARG A 186 17.47 -10.64 19.52
N LEU A 187 18.23 -9.52 19.46
CA LEU A 187 19.60 -9.36 20.02
C LEU A 187 19.94 -7.90 20.42
N ASP A 188 21.00 -7.77 21.23
CA ASP A 188 21.47 -6.67 22.11
C ASP A 188 22.25 -5.47 21.46
N ASP A 189 22.66 -4.51 22.32
CA ASP A 189 23.05 -3.09 22.15
C ASP A 189 24.54 -2.82 21.75
N GLU A 190 24.81 -1.91 20.79
CA GLU A 190 26.03 -1.05 20.60
C GLU A 190 25.77 0.03 19.49
N PRO A 191 26.71 0.93 19.17
CA PRO A 191 26.77 2.35 19.59
C PRO A 191 25.63 3.25 19.07
N LYS A 192 25.28 4.28 19.86
CA LYS A 192 24.15 5.19 19.61
C LYS A 192 24.57 6.51 18.96
N VAL A 193 23.88 6.92 17.91
CA VAL A 193 23.98 8.27 17.32
C VAL A 193 22.64 8.98 17.48
N SER A 194 22.67 10.18 18.06
CA SER A 194 21.48 11.00 18.26
C SER A 194 21.31 11.97 17.09
N LEU A 195 20.18 11.88 16.39
CA LEU A 195 19.72 12.84 15.38
C LEU A 195 18.72 13.80 16.04
N ALA A 196 19.25 14.76 16.81
CA ALA A 196 18.45 15.70 17.61
C ALA A 196 17.43 16.53 16.80
N SER A 197 17.66 16.73 15.49
CA SER A 197 16.73 17.47 14.61
C SER A 197 15.45 16.70 14.29
N LEU A 198 15.50 15.36 14.32
CA LEU A 198 14.36 14.47 14.04
C LEU A 198 13.83 13.76 15.29
N GLY A 199 14.52 13.88 16.43
CA GLY A 199 14.16 13.22 17.68
C GLY A 199 14.41 11.71 17.65
N LEU A 200 15.52 11.27 17.04
CA LEU A 200 15.85 9.85 16.88
C LEU A 200 17.15 9.49 17.57
N GLU A 201 17.15 8.35 18.25
CA GLU A 201 18.38 7.64 18.62
C GLU A 201 18.48 6.37 17.79
N LEU A 202 19.62 6.21 17.10
CA LEU A 202 19.87 5.12 16.17
C LEU A 202 21.05 4.27 16.63
N SER A 203 21.00 2.98 16.34
CA SER A 203 22.06 2.01 16.63
C SER A 203 22.34 1.15 15.39
N SER A 204 23.60 0.77 15.21
CA SER A 204 24.00 -0.22 14.21
C SER A 204 23.57 -1.61 14.66
N THR A 205 23.03 -2.42 13.74
CA THR A 205 22.65 -3.81 14.02
C THR A 205 23.37 -4.78 13.10
N GLU A 206 23.64 -6.00 13.57
CA GLU A 206 24.01 -7.13 12.70
C GLU A 206 22.76 -7.56 11.90
N GLY A 207 22.52 -6.90 10.77
CA GLY A 207 21.34 -7.10 9.92
C GLY A 207 21.22 -6.03 8.83
N GLU A 208 20.14 -6.09 8.05
CA GLU A 208 19.83 -5.04 7.07
C GLU A 208 19.26 -3.80 7.77
N GLY A 209 19.94 -2.67 7.61
CA GLY A 209 19.47 -1.37 8.09
C GLY A 209 20.00 -0.94 9.47
N VAL A 210 19.46 0.18 9.95
CA VAL A 210 19.84 0.84 11.20
C VAL A 210 18.66 0.81 12.18
N ALA A 211 18.86 0.30 13.39
CA ALA A 211 17.79 0.19 14.38
C ALA A 211 17.46 1.53 15.04
N VAL A 212 16.18 1.77 15.25
CA VAL A 212 15.64 2.87 16.04
C VAL A 212 15.57 2.43 17.50
N VAL A 213 16.44 3.02 18.33
CA VAL A 213 16.55 2.70 19.77
C VAL A 213 15.56 3.52 20.57
N ASP A 214 15.46 4.81 20.27
CA ASP A 214 14.54 5.72 20.93
C ASP A 214 13.98 6.75 19.96
N VAL A 215 12.78 7.24 20.27
CA VAL A 215 12.10 8.29 19.51
C VAL A 215 11.51 9.28 20.49
N ASP A 216 11.84 10.57 20.34
CA ASP A 216 11.18 11.66 21.06
C ASP A 216 9.67 11.59 20.81
N PRO A 217 8.85 11.31 21.83
CA PRO A 217 7.40 11.11 21.68
C PRO A 217 6.67 12.37 21.22
N THR A 218 7.30 13.54 21.31
CA THR A 218 6.77 14.83 20.83
C THR A 218 7.43 15.28 19.52
N GLY A 219 8.38 14.48 19.00
CA GLY A 219 9.15 14.79 17.82
C GLY A 219 8.44 14.43 16.50
N PRO A 220 8.92 14.99 15.37
CA PRO A 220 8.30 14.78 14.06
C PRO A 220 8.34 13.31 13.60
N ALA A 221 9.32 12.52 14.04
CA ALA A 221 9.38 11.10 13.72
C ALA A 221 8.29 10.27 14.42
N ALA A 222 8.00 10.57 15.70
CA ALA A 222 6.92 9.91 16.44
C ALA A 222 5.55 10.26 15.84
N GLU A 223 5.32 11.51 15.44
CA GLU A 223 4.07 11.94 14.78
C GLU A 223 3.81 11.17 13.48
N LYS A 224 4.88 10.82 12.75
CA LYS A 224 4.79 10.03 11.51
C LYS A 224 4.75 8.52 11.77
N GLY A 225 4.76 8.11 13.04
CA GLY A 225 4.52 6.74 13.47
C GLY A 225 5.75 5.84 13.49
N LEU A 226 6.96 6.41 13.48
CA LEU A 226 8.19 5.69 13.77
C LEU A 226 8.26 5.34 15.26
N ARG A 227 8.77 4.15 15.59
CA ARG A 227 8.80 3.64 16.96
C ARG A 227 10.14 2.96 17.28
N PRO A 228 10.50 2.87 18.56
CA PRO A 228 11.58 1.99 18.99
C PRO A 228 11.37 0.54 18.48
N GLY A 229 12.44 -0.07 17.97
CA GLY A 229 12.43 -1.40 17.33
C GLY A 229 12.18 -1.40 15.82
N ASP A 230 11.85 -0.25 15.22
CA ASP A 230 11.84 -0.10 13.77
C ASP A 230 13.28 -0.14 13.21
N HIS A 231 13.47 -0.64 11.99
CA HIS A 231 14.76 -0.61 11.29
C HIS A 231 14.66 0.29 10.05
N ILE A 232 15.58 1.24 9.92
CA ILE A 232 15.69 2.12 8.75
C ILE A 232 16.55 1.40 7.71
N LEU A 233 15.97 1.09 6.55
CA LEU A 233 16.66 0.39 5.46
C LEU A 233 17.22 1.38 4.43
N GLU A 234 16.46 2.43 4.13
CA GLU A 234 16.85 3.45 3.16
C GLU A 234 16.45 4.84 3.61
N VAL A 235 17.22 5.84 3.16
CA VAL A 235 16.93 7.27 3.35
C VAL A 235 17.06 7.97 2.01
N SER A 236 15.96 8.51 1.50
CA SER A 236 15.87 9.18 0.19
C SER A 236 16.42 8.34 -0.97
N GLY A 237 16.12 7.03 -0.96
CA GLY A 237 16.55 6.06 -1.98
C GLY A 237 18.01 5.63 -1.87
N ILE A 238 18.66 5.93 -0.73
CA ILE A 238 20.03 5.49 -0.42
C ILE A 238 19.93 4.44 0.67
N GLU A 239 20.40 3.22 0.40
CA GLU A 239 20.56 2.17 1.41
C GLU A 239 21.48 2.63 2.53
N VAL A 240 21.10 2.33 3.77
CA VAL A 240 21.83 2.73 4.98
C VAL A 240 22.17 1.51 5.82
N GLU A 241 23.41 1.42 6.25
CA GLU A 241 23.91 0.29 7.07
C GLU A 241 24.37 0.75 8.45
N ASP A 242 24.58 2.05 8.62
CA ASP A 242 25.04 2.64 9.88
C ASP A 242 24.38 4.00 10.16
N PRO A 243 24.32 4.46 11.42
CA PRO A 243 23.72 5.75 11.75
C PRO A 243 24.37 6.96 11.04
N GLN A 244 25.64 6.87 10.66
CA GLN A 244 26.35 7.95 9.97
C GLN A 244 25.87 8.08 8.51
N SER A 245 25.55 6.96 7.87
CA SER A 245 24.97 6.89 6.53
C SER A 245 23.56 7.49 6.50
N VAL A 246 22.77 7.30 7.56
CA VAL A 246 21.47 7.96 7.76
C VAL A 246 21.64 9.47 7.87
N ALA A 247 22.54 9.95 8.74
CA ALA A 247 22.83 11.38 8.90
C ALA A 247 23.26 12.04 7.58
N SER A 248 24.16 11.37 6.86
CA SER A 248 24.67 11.84 5.56
C SER A 248 23.58 11.90 4.49
N ALA A 249 22.65 10.93 4.48
CA ALA A 249 21.54 10.92 3.53
C ALA A 249 20.52 12.04 3.82
N ILE A 250 20.26 12.33 5.09
CA ILE A 250 19.42 13.47 5.52
C ILE A 250 20.03 14.79 5.05
N GLU A 251 21.32 15.02 5.29
CA GLU A 251 22.00 16.25 4.83
C GLU A 251 21.93 16.41 3.31
N ARG A 252 22.07 15.32 2.55
CA ARG A 252 21.95 15.36 1.08
C ARG A 252 20.54 15.76 0.64
N ALA A 253 19.51 15.29 1.33
CA ALA A 253 18.13 15.66 1.05
C ALA A 253 17.87 17.14 1.37
N ASP A 254 18.40 17.63 2.49
CA ASP A 254 18.32 19.04 2.90
C ASP A 254 19.03 19.97 1.90
N ARG A 255 20.24 19.61 1.46
CA ARG A 255 20.98 20.35 0.40
C ARG A 255 20.24 20.39 -0.95
N LYS A 256 19.37 19.41 -1.21
CA LYS A 256 18.49 19.40 -2.40
C LYS A 256 17.22 20.24 -2.20
N GLY A 257 17.09 20.95 -1.07
CA GLY A 257 15.94 21.78 -0.73
C GLY A 257 14.67 20.98 -0.48
N ARG A 258 14.77 19.70 -0.09
CA ARG A 258 13.61 18.89 0.26
C ARG A 258 13.01 19.39 1.57
N LYS A 259 11.68 19.42 1.68
CA LYS A 259 10.98 19.81 2.92
C LYS A 259 10.78 18.63 3.87
N SER A 260 10.87 17.42 3.34
CA SER A 260 10.73 16.16 4.05
C SER A 260 11.77 15.17 3.55
N VAL A 261 12.18 14.26 4.43
CA VAL A 261 13.07 13.14 4.11
C VAL A 261 12.26 11.86 4.11
N LEU A 262 12.40 11.07 3.05
CA LEU A 262 11.72 9.79 2.90
C LEU A 262 12.58 8.68 3.53
N PHE A 263 12.01 7.92 4.45
CA PHE A 263 12.64 6.76 5.09
C PHE A 263 11.91 5.49 4.66
N LEU A 264 12.62 4.48 4.20
CA LEU A 264 12.10 3.12 4.11
C LEU A 264 12.35 2.43 5.45
N VAL A 265 11.28 1.99 6.09
CA VAL A 265 11.31 1.45 7.46
C VAL A 265 10.70 0.07 7.49
N ARG A 266 11.36 -0.84 8.20
CA ARG A 266 10.87 -2.19 8.52
C ARG A 266 10.39 -2.23 9.97
N SER A 267 9.11 -2.57 10.16
CA SER A 267 8.48 -2.80 11.46
C SER A 267 8.03 -4.26 11.54
N GLY A 268 8.84 -5.12 12.17
CA GLY A 268 8.68 -6.58 12.09
C GLY A 268 8.88 -7.06 10.66
N GLU A 269 7.89 -7.74 10.07
CA GLU A 269 7.94 -8.25 8.69
C GLU A 269 7.51 -7.24 7.62
N ASN A 270 6.98 -6.08 8.02
CA ASN A 270 6.38 -5.13 7.09
C ASN A 270 7.34 -3.98 6.79
N GLN A 271 7.53 -3.68 5.50
CA GLN A 271 8.21 -2.48 5.06
C GLN A 271 7.20 -1.38 4.68
N ARG A 272 7.53 -0.13 4.99
CA ARG A 272 6.74 1.05 4.64
C ARG A 272 7.62 2.29 4.52
N PHE A 273 7.21 3.22 3.67
CA PHE A 273 7.80 4.54 3.63
C PHE A 273 7.18 5.48 4.66
N ILE A 274 8.03 6.22 5.37
CA ILE A 274 7.68 7.28 6.29
C ILE A 274 8.39 8.55 5.83
N ALA A 275 7.62 9.61 5.55
CA ALA A 275 8.18 10.93 5.22
C ALA A 275 8.19 11.81 6.48
N ILE A 276 9.39 12.18 6.93
CA ILE A 276 9.58 13.00 8.14
C ILE A 276 9.94 14.43 7.70
N PRO A 277 9.17 15.46 8.12
CA PRO A 277 9.48 16.84 7.82
C PRO A 277 10.84 17.25 8.40
N LEU A 278 11.64 17.98 7.63
CA LEU A 278 12.81 18.67 8.16
C LEU A 278 12.32 19.90 8.93
N LYS A 279 12.74 20.06 10.19
CA LYS A 279 12.45 21.28 10.95
C LYS A 279 12.93 22.48 10.13
N GLN A 280 12.01 23.35 9.76
CA GLN A 280 12.37 24.67 9.24
C GLN A 280 13.01 25.44 10.39
N VAL A 281 14.24 25.92 10.19
CA VAL A 281 14.84 26.98 11.00
C VAL A 281 14.14 28.30 10.66
#